data_AF-A0A2S9YWX0-F1
#
_entry.id   AF-A0A2S9YWX0-F1
#
_cell.length_a   1.000
_cell.length_b   1.000
_cell.length_c   1.000
_cell.angle_alpha   90.00
_cell.angle_beta   90.00
_cell.angle_gamma   90.00
#
_symmetry.space_group_name_H-M   'P 1'
#
loop_
_entity.id
_entity.type
_entity.pdbx_description
1 polymer ?
#
loop_
_entity_poly.entity_id
_entity_poly.type
_entity_poly.pdbx_seq_one_letter_code
_entity_poly.pdbx_strand_id
1 'polypeptide(L)'
;MTTDSTRQLEAPRLVKVADALLVIGFVAQLVLGHAIAFGFDGPLFAWHQDRVARSLWGTAEYGLEVSAYRGWIQAVFGGTLISYAWAMLFLVAIPLRRRERWAAWAIAIATLNWVVVDTAICLAHGVWINVAFNAVALTSIGAPLAMMIPWLRAGGRPSAPSAGAR
;
A
#
# COMPACT_ATOMS: atom_id res chain seq x y z
N MET A 1 -14.86 -7.58 45.19
CA MET A 1 -14.37 -6.33 44.57
C MET A 1 -13.61 -6.73 43.31
N THR A 2 -14.35 -6.98 42.24
CA THR A 2 -13.89 -7.69 41.03
C THR A 2 -14.60 -7.10 39.83
N THR A 3 -14.23 -5.88 39.47
CA THR A 3 -14.75 -5.19 38.28
C THR A 3 -13.71 -4.21 37.77
N ASP A 4 -12.62 -4.67 37.15
CA ASP A 4 -11.92 -3.84 36.14
C ASP A 4 -10.94 -4.62 35.24
N SER A 5 -11.29 -5.83 34.77
CA SER A 5 -10.46 -6.55 33.79
C SER A 5 -11.02 -6.54 32.36
N THR A 6 -12.17 -5.90 32.14
CA THR A 6 -12.92 -5.95 30.88
C THR A 6 -13.00 -4.63 30.13
N ARG A 7 -12.24 -3.59 30.53
CA ARG A 7 -11.81 -2.58 29.55
C ARG A 7 -10.66 -3.16 28.72
N GLN A 8 -10.98 -4.17 27.92
CA GLN A 8 -10.32 -4.27 26.62
C GLN A 8 -10.54 -2.91 25.96
N LEU A 9 -9.50 -2.08 25.96
CA LEU A 9 -9.54 -0.73 25.42
C LEU A 9 -9.94 -0.84 23.95
N GLU A 10 -11.24 -0.68 23.67
CA GLU A 10 -11.74 -0.62 22.32
C GLU A 10 -10.89 0.37 21.53
N ALA A 11 -10.50 -0.02 20.31
CA ALA A 11 -9.75 0.87 19.45
C ALA A 11 -10.54 2.17 19.28
N PRO A 12 -9.89 3.35 19.45
CA PRO A 12 -10.54 4.62 19.20
C PRO A 12 -11.19 4.64 17.82
N ARG A 13 -12.32 5.35 17.65
CA ARG A 13 -13.03 5.44 16.35
C ARG A 13 -12.09 5.78 15.20
N LEU A 14 -11.12 6.68 15.44
CA LEU A 14 -10.09 7.06 14.47
C LEU A 14 -9.25 5.88 13.99
N VAL A 15 -8.90 4.94 14.88
CA VAL A 15 -8.11 3.75 14.55
C VAL A 15 -8.96 2.75 13.76
N LYS A 16 -10.25 2.59 14.12
CA LYS A 16 -11.18 1.75 13.34
C LYS A 16 -11.34 2.29 11.91
N VAL A 17 -11.42 3.61 11.74
CA VAL A 17 -11.45 4.26 10.41
C VAL A 17 -10.14 4.05 9.67
N ALA A 18 -8.98 4.26 10.31
CA ALA A 18 -7.68 4.06 9.68
C ALA A 18 -7.46 2.59 9.24
N ASP A 19 -7.83 1.62 10.07
CA ASP A 19 -7.81 0.20 9.73
C ASP A 19 -8.67 -0.10 8.50
N ALA A 20 -9.91 0.41 8.48
CA ALA A 20 -10.80 0.24 7.34
C ALA A 20 -10.23 0.86 6.05
N LEU A 21 -9.63 2.05 6.14
CA LEU A 21 -9.00 2.71 4.99
C LEU A 21 -7.82 1.89 4.44
N LEU A 22 -6.97 1.32 5.30
CA LEU A 22 -5.89 0.43 4.87
C LEU A 22 -6.44 -0.82 4.16
N VAL A 23 -7.45 -1.47 4.75
CA VAL A 23 -8.07 -2.66 4.16
C VAL A 23 -8.68 -2.34 2.80
N ILE A 24 -9.48 -1.26 2.71
CA ILE A 24 -10.08 -0.82 1.44
C ILE A 24 -8.99 -0.50 0.41
N GLY A 25 -7.93 0.20 0.81
CA GLY A 25 -6.81 0.55 -0.06
C GLY A 25 -6.10 -0.68 -0.63
N PHE A 26 -5.78 -1.68 0.20
CA PHE A 26 -5.12 -2.89 -0.27
C PHE A 26 -6.05 -3.81 -1.07
N VAL A 27 -7.35 -3.88 -0.73
CA VAL A 27 -8.33 -4.59 -1.57
C VAL A 27 -8.47 -3.92 -2.93
N ALA A 28 -8.48 -2.58 -3.00
CA ALA A 28 -8.50 -1.86 -4.27
C ALA A 28 -7.24 -2.14 -5.11
N GLN A 29 -6.06 -2.22 -4.48
CA GLN A 29 -4.83 -2.60 -5.16
C GLN A 29 -4.85 -4.05 -5.66
N LEU A 30 -5.46 -4.97 -4.90
CA LEU A 30 -5.65 -6.35 -5.34
C LEU A 30 -6.49 -6.40 -6.62
N VAL A 31 -7.62 -5.69 -6.64
CA VAL A 31 -8.51 -5.63 -7.81
C VAL A 31 -7.79 -4.97 -8.99
N LEU A 32 -7.10 -3.85 -8.75
CA LEU A 32 -6.31 -3.17 -9.79
C LEU A 32 -5.21 -4.06 -10.34
N GLY A 33 -4.52 -4.82 -9.50
CA GLY A 33 -3.49 -5.77 -9.90
C GLY A 33 -4.02 -6.86 -10.83
N HIS A 34 -5.23 -7.39 -10.58
CA HIS A 34 -5.88 -8.31 -11.50
C HIS A 34 -6.27 -7.63 -12.82
N ALA A 35 -6.81 -6.42 -12.75
CA ALA A 35 -7.18 -5.67 -13.95
C ALA A 35 -5.95 -5.38 -14.84
N ILE A 36 -4.80 -5.05 -14.24
CA ILE A 36 -3.53 -4.87 -14.96
C ILE A 36 -3.02 -6.23 -15.46
N ALA A 37 -3.00 -7.27 -14.63
CA ALA A 37 -2.47 -8.58 -14.98
C ALA A 37 -3.12 -9.20 -16.22
N PHE A 38 -4.43 -9.01 -16.38
CA PHE A 38 -5.23 -9.70 -17.41
C PHE A 38 -5.89 -8.77 -18.43
N GLY A 39 -5.82 -7.45 -18.24
CA GLY A 39 -6.56 -6.49 -19.03
C GLY A 39 -5.80 -5.23 -19.40
N PHE A 40 -4.48 -5.17 -19.18
CA PHE A 40 -3.73 -3.94 -19.38
C PHE A 40 -3.83 -3.40 -20.80
N ASP A 41 -3.87 -4.23 -21.85
CA ASP A 41 -3.97 -3.77 -23.25
C ASP A 41 -5.38 -3.33 -23.66
N GLY A 42 -6.36 -3.41 -22.76
CA GLY A 42 -7.74 -3.01 -23.01
C GLY A 42 -7.98 -1.49 -22.96
N PRO A 43 -9.17 -1.04 -23.38
CA PRO A 43 -9.53 0.39 -23.43
C PRO A 43 -9.53 1.06 -22.06
N LEU A 44 -9.69 0.29 -20.97
CA LEU A 44 -9.65 0.79 -19.60
C LEU A 44 -8.33 1.48 -19.25
N PHE A 45 -7.22 1.03 -19.84
CA PHE A 45 -5.87 1.53 -19.55
C PHE A 45 -5.26 2.33 -20.71
N ALA A 46 -5.98 2.51 -21.82
CA ALA A 46 -5.49 3.25 -22.98
C ALA A 46 -5.01 4.66 -22.61
N TRP A 47 -5.75 5.35 -21.73
CA TRP A 47 -5.35 6.68 -21.25
C TRP A 47 -3.99 6.69 -20.54
N HIS A 48 -3.66 5.64 -19.77
CA HIS A 48 -2.39 5.52 -19.05
C HIS A 48 -1.29 5.15 -20.05
N GLN A 49 -1.55 4.15 -20.88
CA GLN A 49 -0.65 3.70 -21.94
C GLN A 49 -0.20 4.85 -22.84
N ASP A 50 -1.14 5.67 -23.31
CA ASP A 50 -0.87 6.81 -24.21
C ASP A 50 -0.01 7.87 -23.53
N ARG A 51 -0.24 8.14 -22.25
CA ARG A 51 0.53 9.13 -21.48
C ARG A 51 1.97 8.66 -21.26
N VAL A 52 2.15 7.39 -20.90
CA VAL A 52 3.48 6.77 -20.77
C VAL A 52 4.18 6.78 -22.13
N ALA A 53 3.49 6.34 -23.19
CA ALA A 53 4.04 6.25 -24.53
C ALA A 53 4.52 7.62 -25.05
N ARG A 54 3.68 8.66 -24.90
CA ARG A 54 4.06 10.03 -25.29
C ARG A 54 5.25 10.56 -24.50
N SER A 55 5.39 10.17 -23.22
CA SER A 55 6.51 10.60 -22.38
C SER A 55 7.83 9.93 -22.82
N LEU A 56 7.79 8.63 -23.15
CA LEU A 56 8.98 7.85 -23.50
C LEU A 56 9.39 7.98 -24.97
N TRP A 57 8.41 8.07 -25.88
CA TRP A 57 8.64 7.97 -27.33
C TRP A 57 8.14 9.18 -28.10
N GLY A 58 7.51 10.18 -27.45
CA GLY A 58 6.95 11.36 -28.12
C GLY A 58 5.65 11.09 -28.89
N THR A 59 5.17 9.85 -28.93
CA THR A 59 3.96 9.43 -29.64
C THR A 59 3.19 8.36 -28.87
N ALA A 60 1.88 8.27 -29.11
CA ALA A 60 1.05 7.16 -28.60
C ALA A 60 1.05 5.95 -29.55
N GLU A 61 1.65 6.09 -30.74
CA GLU A 61 1.76 5.02 -31.73
C GLU A 61 3.13 4.35 -31.62
N TYR A 62 3.14 3.03 -31.46
CA TYR A 62 4.36 2.22 -31.36
C TYR A 62 4.13 0.88 -32.05
N GLY A 63 5.24 0.23 -32.45
CA GLY A 63 5.20 -1.03 -33.18
C GLY A 63 4.63 -2.19 -32.35
N LEU A 64 4.27 -3.27 -33.04
CA LEU A 64 3.71 -4.49 -32.44
C LEU A 64 4.62 -5.09 -31.38
N GLU A 65 5.94 -5.07 -31.59
CA GLU A 65 6.93 -5.61 -30.64
C GLU A 65 6.93 -4.83 -29.31
N VAL A 66 6.86 -3.50 -29.38
CA VAL A 66 6.79 -2.63 -28.18
C VAL A 66 5.48 -2.86 -27.44
N SER A 67 4.38 -3.01 -28.19
CA SER A 67 3.06 -3.30 -27.61
C SER A 67 3.07 -4.62 -26.86
N ALA A 68 3.57 -5.69 -27.48
CA ALA A 68 3.65 -7.02 -26.89
C ALA A 68 4.53 -7.05 -25.64
N TYR A 69 5.70 -6.43 -25.69
CA TYR A 69 6.59 -6.34 -24.54
C TYR A 69 5.95 -5.57 -23.38
N ARG A 70 5.29 -4.45 -23.68
CA ARG A 70 4.62 -3.63 -22.67
C ARG A 70 3.44 -4.36 -22.02
N GLY A 71 2.62 -5.04 -22.80
CA GLY A 71 1.52 -5.87 -22.28
C GLY A 71 2.05 -6.94 -21.32
N TRP A 72 3.11 -7.65 -21.73
CA TRP A 72 3.76 -8.67 -20.91
C TRP A 72 4.36 -8.11 -19.60
N ILE A 73 5.15 -7.03 -19.65
CA ILE A 73 5.79 -6.49 -18.44
C ILE A 73 4.75 -5.94 -17.46
N GLN A 74 3.66 -5.36 -17.97
CA GLN A 74 2.56 -4.89 -17.15
C GLN A 74 1.78 -6.04 -16.54
N ALA A 75 1.60 -7.15 -17.25
CA ALA A 75 1.00 -8.34 -16.67
C ALA A 75 1.81 -8.88 -15.47
N VAL A 76 3.14 -8.92 -15.60
CA VAL A 76 4.06 -9.29 -14.50
C VAL A 76 3.98 -8.30 -13.33
N PHE A 77 3.91 -7.00 -13.62
CA PHE A 77 3.69 -5.97 -12.61
C PHE A 77 2.37 -6.15 -11.87
N GLY A 78 1.29 -6.48 -12.58
CA GLY A 78 -0.02 -6.83 -12.00
C GLY A 78 0.08 -7.98 -11.00
N GLY A 79 0.78 -9.06 -11.35
CA GLY A 79 1.06 -10.18 -10.43
C GLY A 79 1.83 -9.77 -9.17
N THR A 80 2.79 -8.86 -9.32
CA THR A 80 3.54 -8.27 -8.20
C THR A 80 2.63 -7.45 -7.28
N LEU A 81 1.74 -6.62 -7.86
CA LEU A 81 0.81 -5.79 -7.11
C LEU A 81 -0.20 -6.64 -6.31
N ILE A 82 -0.71 -7.73 -6.90
CA ILE A 82 -1.59 -8.69 -6.21
C ILE A 82 -0.88 -9.30 -4.99
N SER A 83 0.35 -9.76 -5.18
CA SER A 83 1.13 -10.41 -4.12
C SER A 83 1.46 -9.44 -2.99
N TYR A 84 1.84 -8.21 -3.34
CA TYR A 84 2.06 -7.12 -2.39
C TYR A 84 0.79 -6.82 -1.57
N ALA A 85 -0.35 -6.64 -2.24
CA ALA A 85 -1.63 -6.35 -1.58
C ALA A 85 -2.02 -7.44 -0.57
N TRP A 86 -1.85 -8.72 -0.92
CA TRP A 86 -2.09 -9.83 0.00
C TRP A 86 -1.17 -9.78 1.23
N ALA A 87 0.13 -9.59 1.02
CA ALA A 87 1.10 -9.48 2.12
C ALA A 87 0.71 -8.34 3.08
N MET A 88 0.35 -7.17 2.53
CA MET A 88 -0.09 -6.03 3.34
C MET A 88 -1.40 -6.30 4.08
N LEU A 89 -2.37 -6.97 3.45
CA LEU A 89 -3.62 -7.38 4.12
C LEU A 89 -3.35 -8.31 5.31
N PHE A 90 -2.42 -9.26 5.20
CA PHE A 90 -2.03 -10.10 6.33
C PHE A 90 -1.38 -9.30 7.45
N LEU A 91 -0.50 -8.34 7.12
CA LEU A 91 0.12 -7.44 8.11
C LEU A 91 -0.93 -6.58 8.82
N VAL A 92 -1.91 -6.04 8.10
CA VAL A 92 -3.00 -5.25 8.68
C VAL A 92 -3.90 -6.12 9.56
N ALA A 93 -4.35 -7.27 9.05
CA ALA A 93 -5.35 -8.11 9.70
C ALA A 93 -4.87 -8.76 11.00
N ILE A 94 -3.57 -9.03 11.13
CA ILE A 94 -3.04 -9.79 12.27
C ILE A 94 -2.12 -8.92 13.14
N PRO A 95 -0.84 -8.68 12.79
CA PRO A 95 0.10 -8.03 13.72
C PRO A 95 -0.23 -6.55 13.95
N LEU A 96 -0.73 -5.81 12.94
CA LEU A 96 -1.09 -4.40 13.13
C LEU A 96 -2.27 -4.23 14.10
N ARG A 97 -3.31 -5.05 13.97
CA ARG A 97 -4.45 -5.09 14.91
C ARG A 97 -4.07 -5.58 16.30
N ARG A 98 -3.02 -6.40 16.41
CA ARG A 98 -2.37 -6.78 17.68
C ARG A 98 -1.44 -5.70 18.25
N ARG A 99 -1.34 -4.53 17.61
CA ARG A 99 -0.47 -3.41 17.99
C ARG A 99 1.03 -3.73 17.92
N GLU A 100 1.39 -4.71 17.10
CA GLU A 100 2.78 -5.07 16.88
C GLU A 100 3.44 -4.02 15.96
N ARG A 101 4.26 -3.15 16.56
CA ARG A 101 4.81 -1.97 15.89
C ARG A 101 5.68 -2.31 14.68
N TRP A 102 6.27 -3.50 14.63
CA TRP A 102 7.08 -3.94 13.49
C TRP A 102 6.24 -4.07 12.22
N ALA A 103 4.94 -4.38 12.31
CA ALA A 103 4.07 -4.47 11.14
C ALA A 103 3.84 -3.10 10.49
N ALA A 104 3.68 -2.05 11.31
CA ALA A 104 3.59 -0.69 10.80
C ALA A 104 4.90 -0.27 10.09
N TRP A 105 6.06 -0.64 10.65
CA TRP A 105 7.34 -0.39 10.00
C TRP A 105 7.51 -1.19 8.70
N ALA A 106 7.09 -2.45 8.67
CA ALA A 106 7.14 -3.27 7.46
C ALA A 106 6.30 -2.65 6.32
N ILE A 107 5.07 -2.23 6.61
CA ILE A 107 4.21 -1.54 5.65
C ILE A 107 4.84 -0.22 5.19
N ALA A 108 5.31 0.60 6.13
CA ALA A 108 5.92 1.90 5.82
C ALA A 108 7.19 1.77 4.97
N ILE A 109 8.11 0.89 5.34
CA ILE A 109 9.39 0.69 4.63
C ILE A 109 9.12 0.13 3.24
N ALA A 110 8.25 -0.87 3.11
CA ALA A 110 7.92 -1.43 1.80
C ALA A 110 7.28 -0.37 0.87
N THR A 111 6.34 0.41 1.40
CA THR A 111 5.65 1.47 0.63
C THR A 111 6.62 2.58 0.24
N LEU A 112 7.43 3.10 1.19
CA LEU A 112 8.36 4.19 0.94
C LEU A 112 9.47 3.77 -0.02
N ASN A 113 10.01 2.57 0.13
CA ASN A 113 11.05 2.08 -0.78
C ASN A 113 10.53 2.01 -2.23
N TRP A 114 9.34 1.44 -2.43
CA TRP A 114 8.73 1.39 -3.76
C TRP A 114 8.43 2.80 -4.30
N VAL A 115 7.69 3.62 -3.55
CA VAL A 115 7.27 4.96 -4.00
C VAL A 115 8.47 5.84 -4.33
N VAL A 116 9.53 5.83 -3.52
CA VAL A 116 10.71 6.68 -3.76
C VAL A 116 11.43 6.24 -5.02
N VAL A 117 11.71 4.95 -5.16
CA VAL A 117 12.45 4.42 -6.32
C VAL A 117 11.64 4.61 -7.61
N ASP A 118 10.37 4.24 -7.61
CA ASP A 118 9.51 4.35 -8.79
C ASP A 118 9.29 5.81 -9.21
N THR A 119 9.05 6.70 -8.23
CA THR A 119 8.89 8.13 -8.52
C THR A 119 10.17 8.75 -9.09
N ALA A 120 11.35 8.38 -8.56
CA ALA A 120 12.62 8.89 -9.08
C ALA A 120 12.85 8.47 -10.54
N ILE A 121 12.57 7.20 -10.87
CA ILE A 121 12.64 6.69 -12.24
C ILE A 121 11.64 7.43 -13.14
N CYS A 122 10.39 7.57 -12.71
CA CYS A 122 9.37 8.25 -13.49
C CYS A 122 9.71 9.72 -13.76
N LEU A 123 10.23 10.44 -12.76
CA LEU A 123 10.69 11.82 -12.94
C LEU A 123 11.86 11.90 -13.93
N ALA A 124 12.83 10.99 -13.84
CA ALA A 124 13.97 10.95 -14.76
C ALA A 124 13.55 10.75 -16.23
N HIS A 125 12.42 10.08 -16.46
CA HIS A 125 11.86 9.82 -17.80
C HIS A 125 10.66 10.71 -18.17
N GLY A 126 10.31 11.70 -17.34
CA GLY A 126 9.17 12.60 -17.59
C GLY A 126 7.78 11.94 -17.51
N VAL A 127 7.66 10.75 -16.91
CA VAL A 127 6.42 9.97 -16.83
C VAL A 127 5.57 10.45 -15.63
N TRP A 128 5.00 11.64 -15.75
CA TRP A 128 4.24 12.28 -14.67
C TRP A 128 2.99 11.53 -14.21
N ILE A 129 2.39 10.72 -15.08
CA ILE A 129 1.19 9.96 -14.71
C ILE A 129 1.47 8.92 -13.62
N ASN A 130 2.64 8.30 -13.65
CA ASN A 130 3.08 7.37 -12.62
C ASN A 130 3.45 8.11 -11.33
N VAL A 131 4.02 9.31 -11.42
CA VAL A 131 4.27 10.16 -10.23
C VAL A 131 2.95 10.45 -9.50
N ALA A 132 1.89 10.79 -10.24
CA ALA A 132 0.56 10.99 -9.67
C ALA A 132 -0.01 9.71 -9.04
N PHE A 133 0.15 8.56 -9.71
CA PHE A 133 -0.25 7.25 -9.19
C PHE A 133 0.46 6.92 -7.86
N ASN A 134 1.77 7.16 -7.79
CA ASN A 134 2.57 6.95 -6.59
C ASN A 134 2.15 7.86 -5.44
N ALA A 135 1.78 9.11 -5.72
CA ALA A 135 1.27 10.03 -4.71
C ALA A 135 -0.07 9.57 -4.12
N VAL A 136 -0.97 9.04 -4.95
CA VAL A 136 -2.24 8.44 -4.50
C VAL A 136 -1.98 7.20 -3.64
N ALA A 137 -1.08 6.32 -4.06
CA ALA A 137 -0.72 5.13 -3.28
C ALA A 137 -0.09 5.49 -1.93
N LEU A 138 0.88 6.42 -1.92
CA LEU A 138 1.52 6.92 -0.70
C LEU A 138 0.50 7.53 0.26
N THR A 139 -0.45 8.31 -0.26
CA THR A 139 -1.46 8.96 0.58
C THR A 139 -2.45 7.94 1.14
N SER A 140 -2.95 7.03 0.31
CA SER A 140 -3.92 6.01 0.71
C SER A 140 -3.38 5.01 1.73
N ILE A 141 -2.07 4.77 1.76
CA ILE A 141 -1.42 3.90 2.75
C ILE A 141 -0.87 4.72 3.92
N GLY A 142 -0.09 5.76 3.62
CA GLY A 142 0.66 6.53 4.60
C GLY A 142 -0.22 7.33 5.56
N ALA A 143 -1.31 7.94 5.07
CA ALA A 143 -2.21 8.71 5.91
C ALA A 143 -2.90 7.86 7.01
N PRO A 144 -3.61 6.75 6.68
CA PRO A 144 -4.20 5.92 7.71
C PRO A 144 -3.15 5.25 8.61
N LEU A 145 -2.00 4.85 8.07
CA LEU A 145 -0.92 4.31 8.91
C LEU A 145 -0.42 5.34 9.93
N ALA A 146 -0.26 6.60 9.52
CA ALA A 146 0.14 7.70 10.40
C ALA A 146 -0.91 7.97 11.50
N MET A 147 -2.21 7.90 11.17
CA MET A 147 -3.31 8.03 12.14
C MET A 147 -3.26 6.96 13.24
N MET A 148 -2.71 5.78 12.96
CA MET A 148 -2.58 4.68 13.94
C MET A 148 -1.36 4.83 14.86
N ILE A 149 -0.37 5.68 14.54
CA ILE A 149 0.90 5.78 15.29
C ILE A 149 0.70 6.05 16.79
N PRO A 150 -0.13 7.02 17.23
CA PRO A 150 -0.31 7.27 18.66
C PRO A 150 -0.86 6.05 19.40
N TRP A 151 -1.80 5.34 18.77
CA TRP A 151 -2.37 4.11 19.31
C TRP A 151 -1.34 2.97 19.35
N LEU A 152 -0.54 2.78 18.30
CA LEU A 152 0.52 1.76 18.30
C LEU A 152 1.57 2.00 19.39
N ARG A 153 1.92 3.27 19.67
CA ARG A 153 2.87 3.63 20.73
C ARG A 153 2.34 3.35 22.13
N ALA A 154 1.04 3.57 22.36
CA ALA A 154 0.42 3.34 23.66
C ALA A 154 0.31 1.85 24.06
N GLY A 155 0.33 0.93 23.10
CA GLY A 155 0.24 -0.52 23.35
C GLY A 155 1.56 -1.22 23.68
N GLY A 156 2.70 -0.55 23.51
CA GLY A 156 4.03 -1.16 23.62
C GLY A 156 4.75 -0.97 24.96
N ARG A 157 4.07 -0.55 26.03
CA ARG A 157 4.70 -0.47 27.36
C ARG A 157 4.68 -1.87 28.01
N PRO A 158 5.83 -2.47 28.35
CA PRO A 158 5.86 -3.61 29.25
C PRO A 158 5.21 -3.20 30.57
N SER A 159 4.31 -4.02 31.10
CA SER A 159 3.89 -3.89 32.51
C SER A 159 5.15 -3.94 33.36
N ALA A 160 5.39 -2.90 34.16
CA ALA A 160 6.51 -2.89 35.10
C ALA A 160 6.45 -4.18 35.95
N PRO A 161 7.59 -4.85 36.20
CA PRO A 161 7.61 -6.00 37.09
C PRO A 161 7.00 -5.57 38.43
N SER A 162 6.01 -6.32 38.91
CA SER A 162 5.40 -6.06 40.22
C SER A 162 6.50 -6.12 41.27
N ALA A 163 6.87 -4.96 41.80
CA ALA A 163 7.75 -4.81 42.94
C ALA A 163 7.00 -5.36 44.17
N GLY A 164 7.07 -6.68 44.37
CA GLY A 164 6.29 -7.33 45.42
C GLY A 164 6.38 -8.84 45.37
N ALA A 165 7.59 -9.38 45.45
CA ALA A 165 7.83 -10.77 45.82
C ALA A 165 9.25 -10.92 46.38
N ARG A 166 9.51 -10.29 47.53
CA ARG A 166 10.51 -10.71 48.51
C ARG A 166 10.00 -10.36 49.90
#